data_AF-A0A3B8QPN7-F1
#
_entry.id   AF-A0A3B8QPN7-F1
#
_cell.length_a   1.000
_cell.length_b   1.000
_cell.length_c   1.000
_cell.angle_alpha   90.00
_cell.angle_beta   90.00
_cell.angle_gamma   90.00
#
_symmetry.space_group_name_H-M   'P 1'
#
loop_
_entity.id
_entity.type
_entity.pdbx_description
1 polymer ?
#
loop_
_entity_poly.entity_id
_entity_poly.type
_entity_poly.pdbx_seq_one_letter_code
_entity_poly.pdbx_strand_id
1 'polypeptide(L)'
;MENKGIQEALNYFGFNAGSPDGILGRKTTQAVSQMQACLGYQITGKLNSFEQQFLSQSYFKAQAGGNETLRLVATMPNGYCGVLQTYLADLTKPAASVSAAVTASATPAPTTAVTNTRTNVVVNQAAPPQNVTVNNTEVTQTNIATVYLNSTELQQEFDRLVTQLKLLEQISEHVRAKASDDESRKKLSAITKRITELEKLVKSYERDSKSKYGVPIKPSNANLGVTAAKASEVFPRVPYYIPGTEEIGEMWIKPYVSNGGELLYDFNFVDKTAEFGKIKDTIVLSADNIGTVSKALVKVNEWSDKALEKNMRRRFAKSAGCFPEAMCGKREAGKTSTEVVFMLYEDGSTSTKIQQNKGKFQSGYNVSVESGLLLSAYADYMIEIGSKEFMAATMTDEELDAEFN
;
A
#
# COMPACT_ATOMS: atom_id res chain seq x y z
N MET A 1 -10.38 -7.88 -14.92
CA MET A 1 -11.74 -8.39 -14.60
C MET A 1 -11.82 -9.83 -15.10
N GLU A 2 -12.16 -10.78 -14.21
CA GLU A 2 -12.32 -12.20 -14.57
C GLU A 2 -13.62 -12.45 -15.36
N ASN A 3 -13.72 -13.59 -16.04
CA ASN A 3 -14.87 -13.96 -16.87
C ASN A 3 -16.22 -13.88 -16.13
N LYS A 4 -16.25 -14.26 -14.84
CA LYS A 4 -17.44 -14.19 -13.99
C LYS A 4 -17.91 -12.75 -13.82
N GLY A 5 -16.98 -11.83 -13.56
CA GLY A 5 -17.28 -10.39 -13.44
C GLY A 5 -17.83 -9.79 -14.73
N ILE A 6 -17.41 -10.28 -15.91
CA ILE A 6 -17.99 -9.86 -17.20
C ILE A 6 -19.48 -10.23 -17.27
N GLN A 7 -19.83 -11.47 -16.88
CA GLN A 7 -21.22 -11.92 -16.86
C GLN A 7 -22.06 -11.14 -15.83
N GLU A 8 -21.52 -10.87 -14.64
CA GLU A 8 -22.16 -10.03 -13.61
C GLU A 8 -22.44 -8.61 -14.10
N ALA A 9 -21.45 -7.97 -14.74
CA ALA A 9 -21.58 -6.62 -15.29
C ALA A 9 -22.60 -6.55 -16.43
N LEU A 10 -22.56 -7.49 -17.38
CA LEU A 10 -23.54 -7.55 -18.48
C LEU A 10 -24.97 -7.70 -17.93
N ASN A 11 -25.18 -8.65 -17.01
CA ASN A 11 -26.48 -8.87 -16.38
C ASN A 11 -26.98 -7.64 -15.62
N TYR A 12 -26.09 -6.94 -14.90
CA TYR A 12 -26.43 -5.71 -14.17
C TYR A 12 -26.94 -4.60 -15.09
N PHE A 13 -26.36 -4.43 -16.28
CA PHE A 13 -26.85 -3.49 -17.30
C PHE A 13 -28.04 -4.02 -18.11
N GLY A 14 -28.62 -5.17 -17.76
CA GLY A 14 -29.78 -5.77 -18.40
C GLY A 14 -29.46 -6.64 -19.64
N PHE A 15 -28.18 -6.84 -19.97
CA PHE A 15 -27.77 -7.75 -21.05
C PHE A 15 -27.62 -9.17 -20.50
N ASN A 16 -28.60 -10.04 -20.79
CA ASN A 16 -28.69 -11.38 -20.19
C ASN A 16 -27.55 -12.32 -20.65
N ALA A 17 -26.50 -12.39 -19.84
CA ALA A 17 -25.31 -13.22 -20.07
C ALA A 17 -25.45 -14.66 -19.56
N GLY A 18 -26.55 -14.99 -18.85
CA GLY A 18 -26.73 -16.25 -18.12
C GLY A 18 -26.32 -16.16 -16.64
N SER A 19 -26.20 -17.30 -15.96
CA SER A 19 -25.70 -17.32 -14.59
C SER A 19 -24.20 -16.98 -14.59
N PRO A 20 -23.69 -16.15 -13.66
CA PRO A 20 -22.25 -15.88 -13.57
C PRO A 20 -21.44 -17.08 -13.07
N ASP A 21 -20.98 -17.91 -13.99
CA ASP A 21 -20.23 -19.16 -13.78
C ASP A 21 -18.76 -19.09 -14.24
N GLY A 22 -18.35 -17.99 -14.89
CA GLY A 22 -17.02 -17.80 -15.47
C GLY A 22 -16.82 -18.43 -16.87
N ILE A 23 -17.84 -19.07 -17.43
CA ILE A 23 -17.79 -19.75 -18.74
C ILE A 23 -18.45 -18.86 -19.80
N LEU A 24 -17.64 -18.24 -20.65
CA LEU A 24 -18.11 -17.33 -21.71
C LEU A 24 -18.79 -18.09 -22.87
N GLY A 25 -20.04 -18.50 -22.65
CA GLY A 25 -20.86 -19.23 -23.61
C GLY A 25 -21.71 -18.34 -24.53
N ARG A 26 -22.58 -18.98 -25.34
CA ARG A 26 -23.44 -18.31 -26.33
C ARG A 26 -24.28 -17.14 -25.77
N LYS A 27 -24.78 -17.27 -24.53
CA LYS A 27 -25.54 -16.20 -23.86
C LYS A 27 -24.66 -14.97 -23.58
N THR A 28 -23.43 -15.18 -23.11
CA THR A 28 -22.48 -14.09 -22.88
C THR A 28 -22.07 -13.41 -24.18
N THR A 29 -21.83 -14.17 -25.26
CA THR A 29 -21.64 -13.62 -26.63
C THR A 29 -22.82 -12.76 -27.07
N GLN A 30 -24.06 -13.22 -26.85
CA GLN A 30 -25.27 -12.47 -27.19
C GLN A 30 -25.40 -11.18 -26.37
N ALA A 31 -25.12 -11.23 -25.07
CA ALA A 31 -25.13 -10.06 -24.18
C ALA A 31 -24.06 -9.01 -24.58
N VAL A 32 -22.86 -9.46 -24.97
CA VAL A 32 -21.81 -8.59 -25.53
C VAL A 32 -22.29 -7.94 -26.83
N SER A 33 -22.93 -8.69 -27.73
CA SER A 33 -23.51 -8.13 -28.97
C SER A 33 -24.56 -7.05 -28.69
N GLN A 34 -25.41 -7.25 -27.67
CA GLN A 34 -26.42 -6.26 -27.26
C GLN A 34 -25.77 -5.00 -26.66
N MET A 35 -24.71 -5.15 -25.86
CA MET A 35 -23.93 -4.03 -25.34
C MET A 35 -23.24 -3.24 -26.46
N GLN A 36 -22.62 -3.93 -27.43
CA GLN A 36 -22.00 -3.29 -28.60
C GLN A 36 -23.04 -2.51 -29.43
N ALA A 37 -24.22 -3.10 -29.67
CA ALA A 37 -25.33 -2.41 -30.34
C ALA A 37 -25.82 -1.17 -29.56
N CYS A 38 -25.94 -1.27 -28.23
CA CYS A 38 -26.29 -0.15 -27.36
C CYS A 38 -25.28 1.01 -27.47
N LEU A 39 -23.99 0.72 -27.54
CA LEU A 39 -22.92 1.72 -27.62
C LEU A 39 -22.65 2.25 -29.03
N GLY A 40 -23.33 1.71 -30.06
CA GLY A 40 -23.06 2.05 -31.46
C GLY A 40 -21.75 1.48 -32.02
N TYR A 41 -21.23 0.42 -31.40
CA TYR A 41 -20.00 -0.26 -31.83
C TYR A 41 -20.27 -1.37 -32.84
N GLN A 42 -19.21 -1.85 -33.48
CA GLN A 42 -19.25 -3.03 -34.34
C GLN A 42 -19.68 -4.25 -33.52
N ILE A 43 -20.78 -4.88 -33.94
CA ILE A 43 -21.38 -6.02 -33.23
C ILE A 43 -20.59 -7.29 -33.56
N THR A 44 -19.50 -7.52 -32.82
CA THR A 44 -18.61 -8.68 -33.00
C THR A 44 -18.94 -9.84 -32.06
N GLY A 45 -19.71 -9.60 -31.00
CA GLY A 45 -20.02 -10.59 -29.95
C GLY A 45 -18.83 -10.98 -29.07
N LYS A 46 -17.68 -10.31 -29.24
CA LYS A 46 -16.45 -10.49 -28.46
C LYS A 46 -16.04 -9.15 -27.90
N LEU A 47 -15.73 -9.08 -26.60
CA LEU A 47 -15.18 -7.87 -26.00
C LEU A 47 -13.73 -7.70 -26.46
N ASN A 48 -13.41 -6.54 -27.01
CA ASN A 48 -12.01 -6.10 -27.10
C ASN A 48 -11.54 -5.51 -25.75
N SER A 49 -10.23 -5.25 -25.61
CA SER A 49 -9.65 -4.76 -24.36
C SER A 49 -10.28 -3.45 -23.86
N PHE A 50 -10.61 -2.52 -24.76
CA PHE A 50 -11.26 -1.26 -24.40
C PHE A 50 -12.72 -1.48 -23.97
N GLU A 51 -13.49 -2.30 -24.68
CA GLU A 51 -14.88 -2.61 -24.32
C GLU A 51 -14.98 -3.33 -22.96
N GLN A 52 -14.07 -4.28 -22.70
CA GLN A 52 -13.96 -4.94 -21.40
C GLN A 52 -13.60 -3.94 -20.28
N GLN A 53 -12.68 -3.02 -20.56
CA GLN A 53 -12.27 -1.96 -19.63
C GLN A 53 -13.40 -0.94 -19.38
N PHE A 54 -14.17 -0.59 -20.41
CA PHE A 54 -15.33 0.30 -20.34
C PHE A 54 -16.49 -0.33 -19.54
N LEU A 55 -16.82 -1.59 -19.82
CA LEU A 55 -17.86 -2.34 -19.11
C LEU A 55 -17.50 -2.47 -17.62
N SER A 56 -16.24 -2.78 -17.30
CA SER A 56 -15.77 -2.89 -15.92
C SER A 56 -15.83 -1.56 -15.16
N GLN A 57 -15.41 -0.45 -15.78
CA GLN A 57 -15.52 0.90 -15.18
C GLN A 57 -16.98 1.28 -14.96
N SER A 58 -17.81 1.07 -15.97
CA SER A 58 -19.24 1.38 -15.91
C SER A 58 -19.91 0.62 -14.78
N TYR A 59 -19.64 -0.69 -14.66
CA TYR A 59 -20.21 -1.55 -13.62
C TYR A 59 -19.81 -1.09 -12.22
N PHE A 60 -18.53 -0.76 -12.01
CA PHE A 60 -18.06 -0.22 -10.73
C PHE A 60 -18.73 1.13 -10.43
N LYS A 61 -18.72 2.09 -11.37
CA LYS A 61 -19.36 3.41 -11.21
C LYS A 61 -20.84 3.27 -10.86
N ALA A 62 -21.52 2.34 -11.51
CA ALA A 62 -22.92 2.04 -11.28
C ALA A 62 -23.19 1.40 -9.91
N GLN A 63 -22.36 0.47 -9.44
CA GLN A 63 -22.44 -0.03 -8.06
C GLN A 63 -22.14 1.05 -7.02
N ALA A 64 -21.06 1.81 -7.20
CA ALA A 64 -20.62 2.85 -6.26
C ALA A 64 -21.63 3.99 -6.12
N GLY A 65 -22.37 4.32 -7.18
CA GLY A 65 -23.48 5.27 -7.14
C GLY A 65 -24.74 4.75 -6.43
N GLY A 66 -24.91 3.44 -6.28
CA GLY A 66 -26.02 2.81 -5.57
C GLY A 66 -27.39 3.33 -6.03
N ASN A 67 -28.12 3.98 -5.11
CA ASN A 67 -29.44 4.56 -5.40
C ASN A 67 -29.40 5.70 -6.43
N GLU A 68 -28.29 6.45 -6.53
CA GLU A 68 -28.16 7.52 -7.53
C GLU A 68 -28.09 6.94 -8.95
N THR A 69 -27.45 5.78 -9.11
CA THR A 69 -27.48 5.02 -10.37
C THR A 69 -28.91 4.60 -10.73
N LEU A 70 -29.70 4.12 -9.77
CA LEU A 70 -31.10 3.74 -10.02
C LEU A 70 -31.96 4.95 -10.44
N ARG A 71 -31.72 6.12 -9.84
CA ARG A 71 -32.36 7.39 -10.26
C ARG A 71 -31.93 7.78 -11.68
N LEU A 72 -30.65 7.65 -12.01
CA LEU A 72 -30.14 7.93 -13.35
C LEU A 72 -30.69 6.96 -14.40
N VAL A 73 -30.84 5.67 -14.08
CA VAL A 73 -31.51 4.68 -14.95
C VAL A 73 -32.97 5.09 -15.22
N ALA A 74 -33.67 5.60 -14.20
CA ALA A 74 -35.07 6.02 -14.32
C ALA A 74 -35.26 7.32 -15.13
N THR A 75 -34.24 8.17 -15.26
CA THR A 75 -34.28 9.39 -16.09
C THR A 75 -33.79 9.18 -17.53
N MET A 76 -33.14 8.05 -17.81
CA MET A 76 -32.62 7.72 -19.14
C MET A 76 -33.70 7.06 -20.03
N PRO A 77 -33.97 7.56 -21.24
CA PRO A 77 -34.97 6.96 -22.16
C PRO A 77 -34.74 5.49 -22.49
N ASN A 78 -33.47 5.06 -22.48
CA ASN A 78 -33.03 3.68 -22.77
C ASN A 78 -32.59 2.92 -21.51
N GLY A 79 -32.98 3.37 -20.31
CA GLY A 79 -32.60 2.77 -19.04
C GLY A 79 -31.08 2.60 -18.87
N TYR A 80 -30.65 1.42 -18.46
CA TYR A 80 -29.23 1.06 -18.31
C TYR A 80 -28.39 1.26 -19.58
N CYS A 81 -28.98 1.11 -20.78
CA CYS A 81 -28.26 1.41 -22.02
C CYS A 81 -27.96 2.92 -22.15
N GLY A 82 -28.91 3.79 -21.78
CA GLY A 82 -28.69 5.25 -21.77
C GLY A 82 -27.65 5.69 -20.73
N VAL A 83 -27.57 4.99 -19.60
CA VAL A 83 -26.50 5.19 -18.61
C VAL A 83 -25.13 4.88 -19.20
N LEU A 84 -24.99 3.74 -19.90
CA LEU A 84 -23.74 3.38 -20.57
C LEU A 84 -23.36 4.38 -21.69
N GLN A 85 -24.32 4.81 -22.50
CA GLN A 85 -24.10 5.85 -23.52
C GLN A 85 -23.60 7.16 -22.90
N THR A 86 -24.15 7.56 -21.74
CA THR A 86 -23.72 8.75 -21.00
C THR A 86 -22.31 8.59 -20.44
N TYR A 87 -22.00 7.45 -19.80
CA TYR A 87 -20.66 7.16 -19.29
C TYR A 87 -19.62 7.12 -20.42
N LEU A 88 -19.98 6.66 -21.61
CA LEU A 88 -19.12 6.71 -22.79
C LEU A 88 -18.92 8.15 -23.29
N ALA A 89 -19.97 8.96 -23.35
CA ALA A 89 -19.88 10.37 -23.78
C ALA A 89 -19.04 11.23 -22.83
N ASP A 90 -19.00 10.92 -21.53
CA ASP A 90 -18.15 11.61 -20.56
C ASP A 90 -16.65 11.29 -20.73
N LEU A 91 -16.30 10.14 -21.32
CA LEU A 91 -14.90 9.76 -21.59
C LEU A 91 -14.28 10.50 -22.80
N THR A 92 -15.07 11.20 -23.61
CA THR A 92 -14.63 11.79 -24.89
C THR A 92 -14.53 13.33 -24.90
N LYS A 93 -14.78 13.99 -23.77
CA LYS A 93 -14.74 15.47 -23.64
C LYS A 93 -13.32 15.98 -23.31
N PRO A 94 -12.75 16.95 -24.06
CA PRO A 94 -11.44 17.52 -23.75
C PRO A 94 -11.43 18.36 -22.46
N ALA A 95 -10.34 18.28 -21.69
CA ALA A 95 -10.12 19.09 -20.49
C ALA A 95 -9.42 20.42 -20.82
N ALA A 96 -9.92 21.53 -20.27
CA ALA A 96 -9.31 22.85 -20.39
C ALA A 96 -8.51 23.22 -19.14
N SER A 97 -7.31 23.81 -19.33
CA SER A 97 -6.38 24.19 -18.27
C SER A 97 -6.75 25.52 -17.59
N VAL A 98 -6.62 25.61 -16.27
CA VAL A 98 -6.74 26.86 -15.51
C VAL A 98 -5.50 27.16 -14.67
N SER A 99 -4.96 28.37 -14.82
CA SER A 99 -3.84 28.89 -14.04
C SER A 99 -4.32 29.48 -12.72
N ALA A 100 -3.57 29.27 -11.64
CA ALA A 100 -3.88 29.84 -10.33
C ALA A 100 -3.37 31.28 -10.19
N ALA A 101 -4.20 32.15 -9.60
CA ALA A 101 -3.80 33.44 -9.04
C ALA A 101 -4.29 33.54 -7.59
N VAL A 102 -3.42 34.05 -6.72
CA VAL A 102 -3.63 34.14 -5.27
C VAL A 102 -3.95 35.57 -4.85
N THR A 103 -4.98 35.74 -4.02
CA THR A 103 -5.13 36.94 -3.17
C THR A 103 -5.85 36.61 -1.87
N ALA A 104 -5.51 37.32 -0.80
CA ALA A 104 -5.90 36.99 0.57
C ALA A 104 -7.04 37.87 1.12
N SER A 105 -7.85 37.25 1.98
CA SER A 105 -8.44 37.76 3.23
C SER A 105 -8.85 39.24 3.35
N ALA A 106 -10.17 39.49 3.47
CA ALA A 106 -10.76 40.33 4.52
C ALA A 106 -12.30 40.16 4.63
N THR A 107 -12.81 39.98 5.85
CA THR A 107 -14.22 40.18 6.27
C THR A 107 -14.49 41.69 6.49
N PRO A 108 -15.75 42.22 6.59
CA PRO A 108 -16.85 41.67 7.42
C PRO A 108 -18.34 41.87 6.97
N ALA A 109 -19.20 41.05 7.59
CA ALA A 109 -20.60 41.29 8.03
C ALA A 109 -21.73 41.69 7.04
N PRO A 110 -23.02 41.39 7.35
CA PRO A 110 -24.12 41.38 6.36
C PRO A 110 -25.25 42.40 6.59
N THR A 111 -25.97 42.79 5.52
CA THR A 111 -27.29 43.43 5.60
C THR A 111 -28.22 43.02 4.44
N THR A 112 -29.52 43.21 4.63
CA THR A 112 -30.64 42.59 3.89
C THR A 112 -31.31 43.48 2.81
N ALA A 113 -32.23 42.86 2.05
CA ALA A 113 -33.42 43.44 1.37
C ALA A 113 -33.26 43.79 -0.14
N VAL A 114 -34.07 43.26 -1.09
CA VAL A 114 -35.47 43.63 -1.53
C VAL A 114 -35.47 44.62 -2.72
N THR A 115 -36.27 44.55 -3.81
CA THR A 115 -37.22 43.56 -4.43
C THR A 115 -37.72 44.15 -5.79
N ASN A 116 -38.46 43.37 -6.62
CA ASN A 116 -39.34 43.82 -7.74
C ASN A 116 -38.71 44.27 -9.09
N THR A 117 -39.37 44.25 -10.28
CA THR A 117 -40.38 43.38 -10.98
C THR A 117 -40.70 43.97 -12.40
N ARG A 118 -41.39 43.20 -13.29
CA ARG A 118 -42.19 43.59 -14.50
C ARG A 118 -41.44 43.77 -15.84
N THR A 119 -41.69 42.93 -16.87
CA THR A 119 -42.67 43.01 -18.02
C THR A 119 -42.41 44.16 -19.02
N ASN A 120 -42.54 44.02 -20.37
CA ASN A 120 -43.42 43.18 -21.22
C ASN A 120 -42.84 42.84 -22.64
N VAL A 121 -43.29 41.70 -23.18
CA VAL A 121 -43.73 41.36 -24.58
C VAL A 121 -43.35 42.25 -25.79
N VAL A 122 -42.83 41.64 -26.89
CA VAL A 122 -43.41 41.59 -28.28
C VAL A 122 -42.63 40.56 -29.14
N VAL A 123 -43.28 39.96 -30.14
CA VAL A 123 -42.84 38.82 -30.99
C VAL A 123 -42.23 39.27 -32.32
N ASN A 124 -41.23 38.53 -32.85
CA ASN A 124 -41.12 38.21 -34.29
C ASN A 124 -40.13 37.06 -34.61
N GLN A 125 -40.48 36.25 -35.62
CA GLN A 125 -39.66 35.22 -36.30
C GLN A 125 -38.73 35.88 -37.36
N ALA A 126 -37.66 35.28 -37.91
CA ALA A 126 -36.97 33.98 -37.72
C ALA A 126 -35.55 34.05 -38.36
N ALA A 127 -34.81 32.92 -38.36
CA ALA A 127 -33.51 32.64 -39.00
C ALA A 127 -32.24 32.83 -38.09
N PRO A 128 -31.05 32.31 -38.47
CA PRO A 128 -30.39 31.23 -37.71
C PRO A 128 -29.33 31.71 -36.71
N PRO A 129 -28.78 30.84 -35.84
CA PRO A 129 -27.95 31.26 -34.72
C PRO A 129 -26.59 31.83 -35.17
N GLN A 130 -26.32 33.07 -34.75
CA GLN A 130 -24.99 33.68 -34.72
C GLN A 130 -24.68 34.07 -33.26
N ASN A 131 -23.40 33.97 -32.91
CA ASN A 131 -22.87 34.00 -31.55
C ASN A 131 -23.38 35.14 -30.65
N VAL A 132 -23.77 34.81 -29.41
CA VAL A 132 -23.82 35.76 -28.29
C VAL A 132 -23.11 35.15 -27.07
N THR A 133 -21.85 35.54 -26.92
CA THR A 133 -21.14 35.66 -25.63
C THR A 133 -21.71 36.92 -24.93
N VAL A 134 -21.80 37.11 -23.60
CA VAL A 134 -20.92 36.72 -22.48
C VAL A 134 -21.68 36.77 -21.13
N ASN A 135 -21.05 36.17 -20.11
CA ASN A 135 -21.00 36.54 -18.68
C ASN A 135 -21.85 35.78 -17.64
N ASN A 136 -21.13 35.35 -16.59
CA ASN A 136 -21.60 34.58 -15.43
C ASN A 136 -22.21 35.46 -14.34
N THR A 137 -23.17 34.89 -13.60
CA THR A 137 -23.19 34.95 -12.12
C THR A 137 -23.91 33.74 -11.52
N GLU A 138 -23.15 32.96 -10.74
CA GLU A 138 -23.48 32.16 -9.54
C GLU A 138 -24.88 31.55 -9.28
N VAL A 139 -25.06 30.37 -8.65
CA VAL A 139 -24.20 29.21 -8.28
C VAL A 139 -25.18 28.05 -7.99
N THR A 140 -24.86 26.81 -8.38
CA THR A 140 -25.11 25.63 -7.52
C THR A 140 -24.26 24.46 -7.97
N GLN A 141 -23.52 23.86 -7.02
CA GLN A 141 -22.64 22.72 -7.27
C GLN A 141 -23.45 21.43 -7.47
N THR A 142 -23.06 20.61 -8.45
CA THR A 142 -23.11 19.14 -8.30
C THR A 142 -21.92 18.51 -9.03
N ASN A 143 -21.02 17.86 -8.28
CA ASN A 143 -19.97 17.00 -8.82
C ASN A 143 -20.55 15.64 -9.23
N ILE A 144 -19.94 14.94 -10.21
CA ILE A 144 -19.78 13.46 -10.34
C ILE A 144 -18.85 13.26 -11.56
N ALA A 145 -17.53 13.11 -11.37
CA ALA A 145 -16.82 11.86 -11.06
C ALA A 145 -16.59 10.93 -12.29
N THR A 146 -15.41 11.09 -12.90
CA THR A 146 -14.72 10.11 -13.76
C THR A 146 -13.78 9.27 -12.89
N VAL A 147 -14.19 8.04 -12.56
CA VAL A 147 -13.38 7.12 -11.75
C VAL A 147 -13.67 5.66 -12.14
N TYR A 148 -12.76 4.77 -11.69
CA TYR A 148 -13.02 3.38 -11.28
C TYR A 148 -12.44 2.23 -12.13
N LEU A 149 -11.13 2.27 -12.37
CA LEU A 149 -10.32 1.03 -12.36
C LEU A 149 -9.12 1.14 -11.42
N ASN A 150 -8.32 2.20 -11.54
CA ASN A 150 -7.15 2.39 -10.69
C ASN A 150 -7.47 2.76 -9.22
N SER A 151 -8.74 3.05 -8.87
CA SER A 151 -9.03 3.38 -7.47
C SER A 151 -8.92 2.17 -6.55
N THR A 152 -9.09 0.93 -7.02
CA THR A 152 -8.98 -0.25 -6.14
C THR A 152 -7.52 -0.55 -5.80
N GLU A 153 -6.63 -0.53 -6.78
CA GLU A 153 -5.19 -0.70 -6.54
C GLU A 153 -4.62 0.47 -5.72
N LEU A 154 -5.05 1.71 -6.01
CA LEU A 154 -4.60 2.89 -5.28
C LEU A 154 -5.20 2.95 -3.86
N GLN A 155 -6.42 2.45 -3.66
CA GLN A 155 -7.01 2.23 -2.33
C GLN A 155 -6.28 1.12 -1.57
N GLN A 156 -5.89 0.01 -2.22
CA GLN A 156 -5.15 -1.07 -1.59
C GLN A 156 -3.74 -0.64 -1.17
N GLU A 157 -3.00 0.07 -2.02
CA GLU A 157 -1.69 0.63 -1.65
C GLU A 157 -1.86 1.75 -0.60
N PHE A 158 -2.90 2.59 -0.69
CA PHE A 158 -3.19 3.58 0.36
C PHE A 158 -3.50 2.95 1.72
N ASP A 159 -4.39 1.96 1.75
CA ASP A 159 -4.73 1.20 2.95
C ASP A 159 -3.49 0.52 3.51
N ARG A 160 -2.67 -0.11 2.66
CA ARG A 160 -1.38 -0.69 3.06
C ARG A 160 -0.43 0.34 3.67
N LEU A 161 -0.31 1.53 3.08
CA LEU A 161 0.55 2.61 3.58
C LEU A 161 0.07 3.14 4.94
N VAL A 162 -1.24 3.31 5.14
CA VAL A 162 -1.83 3.71 6.42
C VAL A 162 -1.68 2.60 7.47
N THR A 163 -1.87 1.35 7.07
CA THR A 163 -1.68 0.17 7.93
C THR A 163 -0.21 0.06 8.36
N GLN A 164 0.74 0.33 7.46
CA GLN A 164 2.16 0.43 7.74
C GLN A 164 2.50 1.57 8.69
N LEU A 165 1.93 2.76 8.47
CA LEU A 165 2.09 3.91 9.35
C LEU A 165 1.62 3.56 10.77
N LYS A 166 0.45 2.93 10.90
CA LYS A 166 -0.11 2.56 12.21
C LYS A 166 0.73 1.52 12.95
N LEU A 167 1.28 0.54 12.23
CA LEU A 167 2.22 -0.42 12.80
C LEU A 167 3.53 0.25 13.24
N LEU A 168 4.07 1.21 12.48
CA LEU A 168 5.25 1.98 12.93
C LEU A 168 4.95 2.88 14.13
N GLU A 169 3.75 3.43 14.26
CA GLU A 169 3.31 4.13 15.48
C GLU A 169 3.33 3.18 16.68
N GLN A 170 2.77 1.98 16.56
CA GLN A 170 2.78 0.95 17.62
C GLN A 170 4.21 0.54 18.00
N ILE A 171 5.11 0.35 17.02
CA ILE A 171 6.54 0.08 17.27
C ILE A 171 7.20 1.30 17.93
N SER A 172 6.84 2.52 17.56
CA SER A 172 7.36 3.75 18.19
C SER A 172 6.90 3.89 19.64
N GLU A 173 5.63 3.59 19.95
CA GLU A 173 5.11 3.53 21.31
C GLU A 173 5.80 2.44 22.13
N HIS A 174 6.00 1.27 21.53
CA HIS A 174 6.71 0.15 22.13
C HIS A 174 8.14 0.53 22.55
N VAL A 175 8.91 1.16 21.66
CA VAL A 175 10.27 1.63 21.97
C VAL A 175 10.25 2.84 22.92
N ARG A 176 9.24 3.71 22.86
CA ARG A 176 9.08 4.84 23.81
C ARG A 176 8.92 4.38 25.26
N ALA A 177 8.23 3.25 25.49
CA ALA A 177 8.12 2.66 26.82
C ALA A 177 9.49 2.27 27.44
N LYS A 178 10.54 2.14 26.62
CA LYS A 178 11.91 1.77 27.00
C LYS A 178 12.93 2.91 26.78
N ALA A 179 12.48 4.13 26.45
CA ALA A 179 13.32 5.20 25.87
C ALA A 179 14.30 5.97 26.78
N SER A 180 14.66 5.44 27.95
CA SER A 180 15.68 6.06 28.82
C SER A 180 17.10 5.90 28.29
N ASP A 181 17.38 4.83 27.53
CA ASP A 181 18.70 4.51 26.97
C ASP A 181 18.97 5.07 25.56
N ASP A 182 20.22 4.94 25.11
CA ASP A 182 20.70 5.45 23.81
C ASP A 182 20.27 4.58 22.61
N GLU A 183 20.13 3.29 22.85
CA GLU A 183 19.68 2.29 21.88
C GLU A 183 18.25 2.60 21.41
N SER A 184 17.36 2.85 22.36
CA SER A 184 15.96 3.21 22.14
C SER A 184 15.83 4.57 21.43
N ARG A 185 16.68 5.56 21.76
CA ARG A 185 16.72 6.83 21.00
C ARG A 185 17.14 6.64 19.54
N LYS A 186 18.14 5.81 19.27
CA LYS A 186 18.59 5.47 17.91
C LYS A 186 17.49 4.74 17.13
N LYS A 187 16.86 3.73 17.73
CA LYS A 187 15.69 3.03 17.19
C LYS A 187 14.56 4.00 16.84
N LEU A 188 14.19 4.89 17.76
CA LEU A 188 13.15 5.91 17.54
C LEU A 188 13.49 6.88 16.41
N SER A 189 14.75 7.27 16.25
CA SER A 189 15.19 8.12 15.13
C SER A 189 14.93 7.45 13.77
N ALA A 190 15.32 6.17 13.63
CA ALA A 190 15.10 5.38 12.42
C ALA A 190 13.60 5.18 12.11
N ILE A 191 12.80 4.83 13.12
CA ILE A 191 11.33 4.71 12.99
C ILE A 191 10.71 6.05 12.57
N THR A 192 11.06 7.15 13.22
CA THR A 192 10.49 8.49 12.96
C THR A 192 10.81 8.98 11.55
N LYS A 193 12.04 8.72 11.06
CA LYS A 193 12.42 8.98 9.67
C LYS A 193 11.52 8.22 8.70
N ARG A 194 11.27 6.93 8.96
CA ARG A 194 10.41 6.09 8.11
C ARG A 194 8.92 6.48 8.17
N ILE A 195 8.41 6.84 9.34
CA ILE A 195 7.07 7.43 9.51
C ILE A 195 6.94 8.69 8.64
N THR A 196 7.92 9.61 8.72
CA THR A 196 7.91 10.86 7.93
C THR A 196 7.95 10.62 6.42
N GLU A 197 8.66 9.58 5.94
CA GLU A 197 8.65 9.15 4.54
C GLU A 197 7.28 8.62 4.11
N LEU A 198 6.68 7.73 4.91
CA LEU A 198 5.37 7.15 4.62
C LEU A 198 4.25 8.20 4.69
N GLU A 199 4.28 9.14 5.64
CA GLU A 199 3.35 10.27 5.67
C GLU A 199 3.40 11.12 4.40
N LYS A 200 4.61 11.40 3.89
CA LYS A 200 4.77 12.15 2.63
C LYS A 200 4.18 11.39 1.45
N LEU A 201 4.34 10.05 1.45
CA LEU A 201 3.79 9.17 0.43
C LEU A 201 2.26 9.09 0.53
N VAL A 202 1.69 8.92 1.72
CA VAL A 202 0.24 9.00 1.97
C VAL A 202 -0.31 10.34 1.46
N LYS A 203 0.29 11.47 1.85
CA LYS A 203 -0.10 12.82 1.39
C LYS A 203 0.05 13.02 -0.13
N SER A 204 0.99 12.33 -0.79
CA SER A 204 1.07 12.35 -2.26
C SER A 204 -0.04 11.51 -2.90
N TYR A 205 -0.33 10.32 -2.38
CA TYR A 205 -1.46 9.49 -2.84
C TYR A 205 -2.82 10.19 -2.65
N GLU A 206 -3.03 10.93 -1.55
CA GLU A 206 -4.23 11.76 -1.36
C GLU A 206 -4.33 12.87 -2.42
N ARG A 207 -3.23 13.57 -2.68
CA ARG A 207 -3.16 14.65 -3.67
C ARG A 207 -3.37 14.11 -5.10
N ASP A 208 -2.76 12.98 -5.42
CA ASP A 208 -2.84 12.34 -6.72
C ASP A 208 -4.24 11.76 -6.93
N SER A 209 -4.86 11.16 -5.90
CA SER A 209 -6.26 10.74 -5.96
C SER A 209 -7.20 11.91 -6.23
N LYS A 210 -7.03 12.99 -5.45
CA LYS A 210 -7.86 14.21 -5.57
C LYS A 210 -7.67 14.92 -6.92
N SER A 211 -6.45 14.96 -7.44
CA SER A 211 -6.14 15.66 -8.71
C SER A 211 -6.47 14.83 -9.96
N LYS A 212 -6.25 13.51 -9.91
CA LYS A 212 -6.42 12.62 -11.08
C LYS A 212 -7.81 11.99 -11.19
N TYR A 213 -8.50 11.78 -10.06
CA TYR A 213 -9.81 11.11 -10.03
C TYR A 213 -10.90 11.91 -9.32
N GLY A 214 -10.58 13.08 -8.73
CA GLY A 214 -11.57 13.94 -8.07
C GLY A 214 -12.19 13.36 -6.79
N VAL A 215 -11.79 12.15 -6.35
CA VAL A 215 -12.31 11.49 -5.15
C VAL A 215 -11.29 11.50 -4.01
N PRO A 216 -11.70 11.88 -2.79
CA PRO A 216 -10.90 11.62 -1.59
C PRO A 216 -10.83 10.12 -1.32
N ILE A 217 -9.62 9.60 -1.17
CA ILE A 217 -9.38 8.26 -0.62
C ILE A 217 -9.25 8.37 0.90
N LYS A 218 -9.72 7.36 1.61
CA LYS A 218 -9.73 7.27 3.07
C LYS A 218 -9.38 5.84 3.49
N PRO A 219 -8.82 5.62 4.70
CA PRO A 219 -8.51 4.28 5.16
C PRO A 219 -9.80 3.45 5.27
N SER A 220 -9.87 2.29 4.61
CA SER A 220 -11.05 1.43 4.64
C SER A 220 -11.15 0.64 5.95
N ASN A 221 -10.02 0.24 6.52
CA ASN A 221 -9.92 -0.32 7.87
C ASN A 221 -8.51 -0.10 8.45
N ALA A 222 -8.41 0.72 9.51
CA ALA A 222 -7.14 1.01 10.20
C ALA A 222 -7.04 0.33 11.59
N ASN A 223 -8.04 -0.45 12.00
CA ASN A 223 -8.06 -1.07 13.33
C ASN A 223 -7.26 -2.39 13.31
N LEU A 224 -6.02 -2.28 13.76
CA LEU A 224 -5.07 -3.37 13.89
C LEU A 224 -5.05 -3.93 15.32
N GLY A 225 -6.04 -4.76 15.63
CA GLY A 225 -5.88 -5.85 16.61
C GLY A 225 -5.03 -6.96 15.99
N VAL A 226 -3.78 -6.65 15.65
CA VAL A 226 -2.92 -7.54 14.85
C VAL A 226 -2.22 -8.58 15.71
N THR A 227 -2.44 -9.84 15.36
CA THR A 227 -1.51 -10.92 15.68
C THR A 227 -0.12 -10.60 15.14
N ALA A 228 0.91 -11.19 15.76
CA ALA A 228 2.30 -11.06 15.34
C ALA A 228 2.50 -11.50 13.89
N ALA A 229 1.77 -12.54 13.47
CA ALA A 229 1.70 -12.97 12.08
C ALA A 229 1.16 -11.84 11.17
N LYS A 230 0.02 -11.20 11.52
CA LYS A 230 -0.56 -10.13 10.69
C LYS A 230 0.30 -8.87 10.65
N ALA A 231 0.96 -8.53 11.77
CA ALA A 231 1.95 -7.45 11.81
C ALA A 231 3.11 -7.68 10.82
N SER A 232 3.54 -8.93 10.61
CA SER A 232 4.60 -9.28 9.64
C SER A 232 4.22 -9.14 8.16
N GLU A 233 2.93 -9.28 7.84
CA GLU A 233 2.45 -9.01 6.48
C GLU A 233 2.48 -7.52 6.16
N VAL A 234 2.14 -6.70 7.16
CA VAL A 234 2.04 -5.24 7.03
C VAL A 234 3.41 -4.58 7.00
N PHE A 235 4.34 -5.00 7.88
CA PHE A 235 5.60 -4.28 8.17
C PHE A 235 6.34 -3.75 6.92
N PRO A 236 6.74 -2.46 6.92
CA PRO A 236 7.53 -1.87 5.84
C PRO A 236 8.75 -2.71 5.50
N ARG A 237 8.73 -3.29 4.30
CA ARG A 237 9.78 -4.16 3.80
C ARG A 237 11.12 -3.43 3.79
N VAL A 238 12.15 -4.06 4.36
CA VAL A 238 13.49 -3.46 4.49
C VAL A 238 14.30 -3.81 3.23
N PRO A 239 14.87 -2.84 2.51
CA PRO A 239 15.65 -3.13 1.31
C PRO A 239 17.01 -3.73 1.67
N TYR A 240 17.43 -4.74 0.90
CA TYR A 240 18.80 -5.27 0.92
C TYR A 240 19.42 -5.26 -0.48
N TYR A 241 20.75 -5.36 -0.55
CA TYR A 241 21.50 -5.55 -1.79
C TYR A 241 22.63 -6.57 -1.60
N ILE A 242 23.14 -7.16 -2.69
CA ILE A 242 24.32 -8.03 -2.66
C ILE A 242 25.49 -7.32 -3.37
N PRO A 243 26.59 -6.99 -2.66
CA PRO A 243 27.74 -6.29 -3.25
C PRO A 243 28.35 -7.00 -4.46
N GLY A 244 28.61 -6.26 -5.53
CA GLY A 244 29.15 -6.80 -6.78
C GLY A 244 28.12 -7.44 -7.70
N THR A 245 26.82 -7.26 -7.41
CA THR A 245 25.71 -7.66 -8.28
C THR A 245 24.70 -6.52 -8.41
N GLU A 246 23.81 -6.60 -9.39
CA GLU A 246 22.64 -5.70 -9.50
C GLU A 246 21.45 -6.18 -8.64
N GLU A 247 21.62 -7.26 -7.86
CA GLU A 247 20.55 -7.85 -7.07
C GLU A 247 20.18 -6.96 -5.87
N ILE A 248 18.93 -6.48 -5.90
CA ILE A 248 18.25 -5.82 -4.80
C ILE A 248 17.00 -6.60 -4.41
N GLY A 249 16.70 -6.62 -3.12
CA GLY A 249 15.55 -7.35 -2.60
C GLY A 249 14.95 -6.72 -1.36
N GLU A 250 13.96 -7.40 -0.81
CA GLU A 250 13.24 -7.00 0.40
C GLU A 250 13.39 -8.07 1.46
N MET A 251 13.55 -7.66 2.72
CA MET A 251 13.54 -8.57 3.86
C MET A 251 12.46 -8.23 4.88
N TRP A 252 12.01 -9.25 5.59
CA TRP A 252 11.10 -9.15 6.72
C TRP A 252 11.32 -10.29 7.71
N ILE A 253 10.79 -10.09 8.92
CA ILE A 253 10.73 -11.07 10.00
C ILE A 253 9.30 -11.61 10.02
N LYS A 254 9.11 -12.93 10.11
CA LYS A 254 7.78 -13.54 10.30
C LYS A 254 7.82 -14.49 11.51
N PRO A 255 7.06 -14.23 12.58
CA PRO A 255 6.90 -15.19 13.68
C PRO A 255 5.99 -16.35 13.27
N TYR A 256 6.28 -17.55 13.77
CA TYR A 256 5.43 -18.74 13.63
C TYR A 256 5.69 -19.74 14.77
N VAL A 257 4.74 -20.64 15.03
CA VAL A 257 4.93 -21.76 15.95
C VAL A 257 5.35 -22.99 15.14
N SER A 258 6.42 -23.66 15.58
CA SER A 258 6.95 -24.87 14.96
C SER A 258 6.05 -26.09 15.24
N ASN A 259 6.22 -27.17 14.47
CA ASN A 259 5.55 -28.45 14.76
C ASN A 259 5.96 -29.06 16.13
N GLY A 260 7.04 -28.56 16.75
CA GLY A 260 7.45 -28.91 18.10
C GLY A 260 6.84 -28.03 19.19
N GLY A 261 5.97 -27.07 18.84
CA GLY A 261 5.39 -26.11 19.77
C GLY A 261 6.30 -24.94 20.13
N GLU A 262 7.37 -24.69 19.38
CA GLU A 262 8.34 -23.61 19.67
C GLU A 262 8.04 -22.35 18.87
N LEU A 263 8.11 -21.17 19.50
CA LEU A 263 8.02 -19.89 18.81
C LEU A 263 9.34 -19.56 18.08
N LEU A 264 9.27 -19.50 16.75
CA LEU A 264 10.40 -19.23 15.85
C LEU A 264 10.11 -18.02 14.95
N TYR A 265 11.18 -17.46 14.37
CA TYR A 265 11.13 -16.26 13.53
C TYR A 265 11.89 -16.48 12.23
N ASP A 266 11.20 -16.40 11.10
CA ASP A 266 11.81 -16.44 9.77
C ASP A 266 12.33 -15.05 9.38
N PHE A 267 13.66 -14.89 9.28
CA PHE A 267 14.28 -13.81 8.52
C PHE A 267 14.25 -14.18 7.03
N ASN A 268 13.23 -13.69 6.31
CA ASN A 268 13.06 -13.96 4.88
C ASN A 268 13.80 -12.91 4.05
N PHE A 269 14.58 -13.37 3.07
CA PHE A 269 15.20 -12.54 2.03
C PHE A 269 14.51 -12.82 0.71
N VAL A 270 13.88 -11.80 0.15
CA VAL A 270 12.97 -11.92 -1.00
C VAL A 270 13.46 -11.11 -2.19
N ASP A 271 13.54 -11.80 -3.31
CA ASP A 271 13.87 -11.24 -4.61
C ASP A 271 12.56 -10.93 -5.35
N LYS A 272 12.33 -9.65 -5.67
CA LYS A 272 11.14 -9.22 -6.43
C LYS A 272 11.24 -9.52 -7.92
N THR A 273 12.46 -9.69 -8.42
CA THR A 273 12.75 -9.93 -9.84
C THR A 273 12.70 -11.41 -10.20
N ALA A 274 12.79 -12.30 -9.21
CA ALA A 274 12.66 -13.74 -9.39
C ALA A 274 11.28 -14.15 -9.93
N GLU A 275 11.27 -14.78 -11.11
CA GLU A 275 10.07 -15.34 -11.75
C GLU A 275 9.46 -16.50 -10.94
N PHE A 276 10.30 -17.29 -10.27
CA PHE A 276 9.92 -18.45 -9.47
C PHE A 276 10.50 -18.33 -8.06
N GLY A 277 9.71 -18.66 -7.04
CA GLY A 277 10.20 -18.72 -5.65
C GLY A 277 10.74 -17.38 -5.15
N LYS A 278 9.86 -16.39 -4.95
CA LYS A 278 10.26 -15.04 -4.52
C LYS A 278 11.11 -15.02 -3.24
N ILE A 279 10.94 -16.00 -2.33
CA ILE A 279 11.81 -16.16 -1.16
C ILE A 279 13.11 -16.86 -1.59
N LYS A 280 14.23 -16.14 -1.48
CA LYS A 280 15.57 -16.55 -1.94
C LYS A 280 16.36 -17.31 -0.87
N ASP A 281 16.28 -16.87 0.38
CA ASP A 281 16.89 -17.54 1.55
C ASP A 281 16.06 -17.20 2.79
N THR A 282 16.04 -18.10 3.77
CA THR A 282 15.35 -17.90 5.04
C THR A 282 16.27 -18.31 6.19
N ILE A 283 16.53 -17.38 7.11
CA ILE A 283 17.28 -17.66 8.33
C ILE A 283 16.26 -17.83 9.47
N VAL A 284 16.12 -19.06 9.96
CA VAL A 284 15.26 -19.36 11.11
C VAL A 284 15.97 -18.96 12.41
N LEU A 285 15.29 -18.20 13.26
CA LEU A 285 15.79 -17.70 14.54
C LEU A 285 14.87 -18.17 15.68
N SER A 286 15.45 -18.61 16.80
CA SER A 286 14.76 -18.68 18.09
C SER A 286 14.67 -17.28 18.74
N ALA A 287 13.85 -17.12 19.78
CA ALA A 287 13.70 -15.88 20.54
C ALA A 287 15.05 -15.25 20.99
N ASP A 288 15.99 -16.06 21.50
CA ASP A 288 17.32 -15.60 21.91
C ASP A 288 18.17 -15.12 20.72
N ASN A 289 18.06 -15.82 19.58
CA ASN A 289 18.82 -15.52 18.38
C ASN A 289 18.33 -14.23 17.71
N ILE A 290 17.01 -13.98 17.65
CA ILE A 290 16.47 -12.70 17.16
C ILE A 290 16.81 -11.54 18.10
N GLY A 291 16.80 -11.75 19.42
CA GLY A 291 17.30 -10.75 20.39
C GLY A 291 18.79 -10.45 20.21
N THR A 292 19.59 -11.46 19.86
CA THR A 292 21.02 -11.31 19.52
C THR A 292 21.22 -10.53 18.23
N VAL A 293 20.40 -10.76 17.19
CA VAL A 293 20.39 -9.96 15.95
C VAL A 293 20.06 -8.50 16.25
N SER A 294 19.02 -8.23 17.05
CA SER A 294 18.62 -6.87 17.41
C SER A 294 19.75 -6.09 18.08
N LYS A 295 20.36 -6.66 19.13
CA LYS A 295 21.52 -6.06 19.82
C LYS A 295 22.72 -5.85 18.90
N ALA A 296 22.96 -6.79 17.97
CA ALA A 296 24.05 -6.66 17.00
C ALA A 296 23.80 -5.51 16.00
N LEU A 297 22.57 -5.31 15.54
CA LEU A 297 22.20 -4.20 14.64
C LEU A 297 22.44 -2.82 15.28
N VAL A 298 22.09 -2.66 16.56
CA VAL A 298 22.37 -1.42 17.34
C VAL A 298 23.87 -1.17 17.45
N LYS A 299 24.63 -2.20 17.78
CA LYS A 299 26.10 -2.17 17.89
C LYS A 299 26.78 -1.84 16.55
N VAL A 300 26.20 -2.25 15.42
CA VAL A 300 26.65 -1.80 14.08
C VAL A 300 26.45 -0.29 13.92
N ASN A 301 25.32 0.28 14.37
CA ASN A 301 25.13 1.73 14.33
C ASN A 301 26.18 2.47 15.17
N GLU A 302 26.45 2.04 16.41
CA GLU A 302 27.49 2.67 17.24
C GLU A 302 28.88 2.66 16.60
N TRP A 303 29.21 1.62 15.83
CA TRP A 303 30.47 1.53 15.11
C TRP A 303 30.47 2.38 13.84
N SER A 304 29.31 2.55 13.21
CA SER A 304 29.10 3.52 12.13
C SER A 304 29.30 4.95 12.63
N ASP A 305 28.65 5.34 13.74
CA ASP A 305 28.79 6.67 14.36
C ASP A 305 30.28 7.00 14.58
N LYS A 306 31.03 6.08 15.21
CA LYS A 306 32.47 6.20 15.50
C LYS A 306 33.36 6.22 14.25
N ALA A 307 32.94 5.56 13.17
CA ALA A 307 33.68 5.56 11.91
C ALA A 307 33.49 6.87 11.13
N LEU A 308 32.26 7.40 11.12
CA LEU A 308 31.90 8.68 10.50
C LEU A 308 32.54 9.85 11.25
N GLU A 309 32.43 9.90 12.59
CA GLU A 309 33.09 10.90 13.45
C GLU A 309 34.59 11.00 13.15
N LYS A 310 35.26 9.84 13.04
CA LYS A 310 36.70 9.75 12.80
C LYS A 310 37.10 9.77 11.32
N ASN A 311 36.15 10.04 10.42
CA ASN A 311 36.36 10.10 8.97
C ASN A 311 37.12 8.87 8.43
N MET A 312 36.82 7.68 8.93
CA MET A 312 37.53 6.46 8.56
C MET A 312 37.21 6.08 7.11
N ARG A 313 38.24 6.00 6.26
CA ARG A 313 38.12 5.69 4.83
C ARG A 313 39.05 4.52 4.47
N ARG A 314 38.61 3.31 4.78
CA ARG A 314 39.33 2.06 4.47
C ARG A 314 38.37 0.88 4.51
N ARG A 315 38.63 -0.13 3.68
CA ARG A 315 37.90 -1.40 3.77
C ARG A 315 38.14 -2.07 5.13
N PHE A 316 37.08 -2.27 5.91
CA PHE A 316 37.13 -2.94 7.21
C PHE A 316 35.82 -3.68 7.48
N ALA A 317 35.90 -4.84 8.11
CA ALA A 317 34.75 -5.65 8.48
C ALA A 317 34.90 -6.14 9.93
N LYS A 318 33.82 -6.11 10.71
CA LYS A 318 33.84 -6.56 12.11
C LYS A 318 32.53 -7.20 12.52
N SER A 319 32.60 -8.42 13.07
CA SER A 319 31.46 -9.13 13.65
C SER A 319 30.87 -8.33 14.83
N ALA A 320 29.59 -7.99 14.74
CA ALA A 320 28.83 -7.33 15.83
C ALA A 320 28.18 -8.37 16.74
N GLY A 321 27.66 -9.46 16.17
CA GLY A 321 27.13 -10.62 16.86
C GLY A 321 27.07 -11.83 15.93
N CYS A 322 27.23 -13.03 16.49
CA CYS A 322 27.26 -14.28 15.73
C CYS A 322 26.66 -15.41 16.58
N PHE A 323 25.90 -16.32 15.96
CA PHE A 323 25.26 -17.45 16.63
C PHE A 323 25.08 -18.66 15.68
N PRO A 324 25.08 -19.90 16.18
CA PRO A 324 25.47 -20.27 17.54
C PRO A 324 26.97 -20.03 17.76
N GLU A 325 27.35 -19.54 18.95
CA GLU A 325 28.73 -19.08 19.24
C GLU A 325 29.78 -20.15 18.95
N ALA A 326 29.47 -21.41 19.26
CA ALA A 326 30.32 -22.57 18.98
C ALA A 326 30.66 -22.78 17.48
N MET A 327 29.92 -22.17 16.55
CA MET A 327 30.14 -22.24 15.10
C MET A 327 30.66 -20.92 14.50
N CYS A 328 30.91 -19.91 15.32
CA CYS A 328 31.43 -18.62 14.85
C CYS A 328 32.88 -18.71 14.40
N GLY A 329 33.19 -18.08 13.25
CA GLY A 329 34.50 -18.16 12.60
C GLY A 329 34.85 -19.52 11.96
N LYS A 330 34.06 -20.58 12.18
CA LYS A 330 34.34 -21.93 11.67
C LYS A 330 33.78 -22.10 10.26
N ARG A 331 34.66 -22.34 9.28
CA ARG A 331 34.30 -22.52 7.84
C ARG A 331 34.43 -23.96 7.38
N GLU A 332 33.81 -24.87 8.12
CA GLU A 332 33.89 -26.31 7.92
C GLU A 332 32.52 -26.87 7.53
N ALA A 333 32.49 -27.91 6.68
CA ALA A 333 31.23 -28.53 6.27
C ALA A 333 30.43 -29.04 7.49
N GLY A 334 29.11 -28.84 7.48
CA GLY A 334 28.22 -29.19 8.60
C GLY A 334 28.18 -28.17 9.75
N LYS A 335 29.05 -27.15 9.77
CA LYS A 335 28.98 -26.05 10.75
C LYS A 335 28.31 -24.83 10.12
N THR A 336 27.12 -24.48 10.62
CA THR A 336 26.40 -23.28 10.18
C THR A 336 26.37 -22.23 11.29
N SER A 337 26.68 -20.98 10.94
CA SER A 337 26.46 -19.81 11.82
C SER A 337 25.85 -18.65 11.05
N THR A 338 24.99 -17.89 11.72
CA THR A 338 24.48 -16.60 11.27
C THR A 338 25.26 -15.50 11.98
N GLU A 339 25.58 -14.43 11.26
CA GLU A 339 26.46 -13.38 11.73
C GLU A 339 26.00 -12.01 11.20
N VAL A 340 26.01 -11.02 12.08
CA VAL A 340 25.75 -9.61 11.75
C VAL A 340 27.09 -8.88 11.79
N VAL A 341 27.50 -8.32 10.65
CA VAL A 341 28.83 -7.72 10.43
C VAL A 341 28.68 -6.24 10.12
N PHE A 342 29.43 -5.39 10.82
CA PHE A 342 29.68 -4.01 10.40
C PHE A 342 30.66 -3.99 9.25
N MET A 343 30.28 -3.32 8.16
CA MET A 343 31.11 -3.09 6.98
C MET A 343 31.42 -1.59 6.86
N LEU A 344 32.69 -1.26 6.68
CA LEU A 344 33.20 0.06 6.31
C LEU A 344 33.91 -0.04 4.96
N TYR A 345 33.65 0.92 4.07
CA TYR A 345 34.22 0.99 2.73
C TYR A 345 35.28 2.09 2.59
N GLU A 346 35.92 2.14 1.42
CA GLU A 346 37.04 3.06 1.14
C GLU A 346 36.59 4.51 0.91
N ASP A 347 35.35 4.73 0.52
CA ASP A 347 34.70 6.05 0.47
C ASP A 347 34.28 6.56 1.88
N GLY A 348 34.36 5.69 2.89
CA GLY A 348 33.91 5.95 4.26
C GLY A 348 32.43 5.66 4.51
N SER A 349 31.70 5.12 3.51
CA SER A 349 30.34 4.63 3.71
C SER A 349 30.34 3.39 4.60
N THR A 350 29.20 3.16 5.27
CA THR A 350 29.00 2.06 6.22
C THR A 350 27.75 1.27 5.87
N SER A 351 27.73 -0.02 6.23
CA SER A 351 26.54 -0.86 6.09
C SER A 351 26.54 -2.00 7.11
N THR A 352 25.36 -2.56 7.33
CA THR A 352 25.22 -3.84 8.02
C THR A 352 25.21 -4.95 6.98
N LYS A 353 26.00 -6.00 7.18
CA LYS A 353 25.89 -7.25 6.43
C LYS A 353 25.34 -8.35 7.34
N ILE A 354 24.19 -8.92 6.98
CA ILE A 354 23.62 -10.10 7.63
C ILE A 354 24.03 -11.30 6.77
N GLN A 355 24.78 -12.24 7.33
CA GLN A 355 25.36 -13.34 6.58
C GLN A 355 25.15 -14.69 7.25
N GLN A 356 25.06 -15.74 6.44
CA GLN A 356 25.04 -17.12 6.92
C GLN A 356 26.27 -17.85 6.38
N ASN A 357 27.16 -18.24 7.28
CA ASN A 357 28.29 -19.11 7.01
C ASN A 357 27.75 -20.56 6.96
N LYS A 358 27.38 -21.04 5.77
CA LYS A 358 26.93 -22.42 5.49
C LYS A 358 28.17 -23.31 5.29
N GLY A 359 28.96 -23.48 6.36
CA GLY A 359 30.23 -24.20 6.36
C GLY A 359 31.29 -23.55 5.46
N LYS A 360 31.59 -24.18 4.32
CA LYS A 360 32.54 -23.62 3.33
C LYS A 360 31.93 -22.51 2.46
N PHE A 361 30.59 -22.41 2.40
CA PHE A 361 29.87 -21.39 1.63
C PHE A 361 29.41 -20.24 2.54
N GLN A 362 29.23 -19.06 1.97
CA GLN A 362 28.77 -17.87 2.68
C GLN A 362 27.75 -17.11 1.82
N SER A 363 26.48 -17.07 2.22
CA SER A 363 25.52 -16.08 1.73
C SER A 363 25.57 -14.84 2.61
N GLY A 364 25.23 -13.66 2.06
CA GLY A 364 25.10 -12.48 2.89
C GLY A 364 24.52 -11.28 2.15
N TYR A 365 23.71 -10.53 2.89
CA TYR A 365 22.83 -9.48 2.41
C TYR A 365 23.18 -8.19 3.15
N ASN A 366 23.42 -7.12 2.39
CA ASN A 366 23.75 -5.83 2.96
C ASN A 366 22.50 -4.96 3.07
N VAL A 367 22.38 -4.22 4.17
CA VAL A 367 21.35 -3.21 4.42
C VAL A 367 22.01 -1.91 4.90
N SER A 368 21.34 -0.76 4.73
CA SER A 368 21.84 0.50 5.32
C SER A 368 21.83 0.40 6.85
N VAL A 369 22.65 1.22 7.53
CA VAL A 369 22.74 1.19 8.99
C VAL A 369 21.41 1.59 9.63
N GLU A 370 20.72 2.60 9.08
CA GLU A 370 19.39 3.04 9.52
C GLU A 370 18.31 1.98 9.24
N SER A 371 18.42 1.28 8.11
CA SER A 371 17.56 0.13 7.77
C SER A 371 17.75 -1.00 8.79
N GLY A 372 18.98 -1.20 9.27
CA GLY A 372 19.30 -2.11 10.36
C GLY A 372 18.69 -1.69 11.71
N LEU A 373 18.69 -0.40 12.04
CA LEU A 373 18.00 0.11 13.25
C LEU A 373 16.48 -0.09 13.17
N LEU A 374 15.87 0.17 12.01
CA LEU A 374 14.44 -0.07 11.78
C LEU A 374 14.11 -1.57 11.94
N LEU A 375 14.94 -2.44 11.38
CA LEU A 375 14.80 -3.89 11.52
C LEU A 375 14.98 -4.36 12.98
N SER A 376 15.89 -3.74 13.74
CA SER A 376 16.13 -4.04 15.16
C SER A 376 14.93 -3.66 16.03
N ALA A 377 14.35 -2.46 15.86
CA ALA A 377 13.15 -2.08 16.58
C ALA A 377 11.95 -2.98 16.25
N TYR A 378 11.83 -3.40 14.99
CA TYR A 378 10.82 -4.35 14.56
C TYR A 378 11.04 -5.76 15.15
N ALA A 379 12.30 -6.21 15.23
CA ALA A 379 12.66 -7.46 15.88
C ALA A 379 12.21 -7.48 17.35
N ASP A 380 12.51 -6.42 18.12
CA ASP A 380 12.09 -6.32 19.52
C ASP A 380 10.56 -6.35 19.67
N TYR A 381 9.85 -5.63 18.80
CA TYR A 381 8.40 -5.62 18.79
C TYR A 381 7.82 -7.01 18.47
N MET A 382 8.39 -7.72 17.48
CA MET A 382 8.02 -9.11 17.16
C MET A 382 8.31 -10.08 18.31
N ILE A 383 9.43 -9.92 19.03
CA ILE A 383 9.72 -10.72 20.22
C ILE A 383 8.62 -10.53 21.26
N GLU A 384 8.26 -9.28 21.58
CA GLU A 384 7.30 -9.02 22.63
C GLU A 384 5.87 -9.44 22.26
N ILE A 385 5.36 -9.05 21.09
CA ILE A 385 3.99 -9.42 20.72
C ILE A 385 3.86 -10.91 20.37
N GLY A 386 4.91 -11.50 19.76
CA GLY A 386 4.96 -12.93 19.47
C GLY A 386 4.99 -13.76 20.74
N SER A 387 5.79 -13.37 21.74
CA SER A 387 5.84 -14.06 23.04
C SER A 387 4.52 -13.93 23.80
N LYS A 388 3.88 -12.75 23.78
CA LYS A 388 2.57 -12.54 24.42
C LYS A 388 1.46 -13.36 23.76
N GLU A 389 1.39 -13.38 22.43
CA GLU A 389 0.43 -14.19 21.68
C GLU A 389 0.67 -15.69 21.88
N PHE A 390 1.93 -16.13 21.86
CA PHE A 390 2.30 -17.52 22.12
C PHE A 390 1.88 -17.96 23.52
N MET A 391 2.28 -17.23 24.57
CA MET A 391 1.92 -17.58 25.95
C MET A 391 0.40 -17.60 26.15
N ALA A 392 -0.32 -16.57 25.70
CA ALA A 392 -1.78 -16.53 25.79
C ALA A 392 -2.50 -17.67 25.04
N ALA A 393 -1.84 -18.31 24.07
CA ALA A 393 -2.35 -19.47 23.34
C ALA A 393 -1.85 -20.83 23.88
N THR A 394 -0.89 -20.85 24.81
CA THR A 394 -0.31 -22.09 25.39
C THR A 394 -0.51 -22.26 26.89
N MET A 395 -1.01 -21.23 27.60
CA MET A 395 -1.32 -21.32 29.03
C MET A 395 -2.39 -22.40 29.31
N THR A 396 -2.28 -23.08 30.44
CA THR A 396 -3.34 -23.97 30.93
C THR A 396 -4.51 -23.17 31.49
N ASP A 397 -5.68 -23.83 31.68
CA ASP A 397 -6.84 -23.18 32.28
C ASP A 397 -6.54 -22.68 33.71
N GLU A 398 -5.69 -23.37 34.47
CA GLU A 398 -5.23 -22.95 35.81
C GLU A 398 -4.27 -21.76 35.77
N GLU A 399 -3.35 -21.72 34.80
CA GLU A 399 -2.47 -20.56 34.58
C GLU A 399 -3.27 -19.35 34.12
N LEU A 400 -4.32 -19.57 33.32
CA LEU A 400 -5.20 -18.52 32.82
C LEU A 400 -6.10 -17.95 33.92
N ASP A 401 -6.67 -18.79 34.80
CA ASP A 401 -7.44 -18.33 35.98
C ASP A 401 -6.57 -17.50 36.92
N ALA A 402 -5.28 -17.84 37.06
CA ALA A 402 -4.34 -17.10 37.91
C ALA A 402 -4.06 -15.66 37.43
N GLU A 403 -4.20 -15.33 36.14
CA GLU A 403 -4.05 -13.95 35.62
C GLU A 403 -5.26 -13.04 35.91
N PHE A 404 -6.38 -13.59 36.39
CA PHE A 404 -7.61 -12.84 36.70
C PHE A 404 -7.88 -12.65 38.21
N ASN A 405 -6.97 -13.11 39.07
CA ASN A 405 -7.06 -13.06 40.54
C ASN A 405 -6.08 -12.03 41.16
#